data_AF-A0A258G0W6-F1
#
_entry.id   AF-A0A258G0W6-F1
#
_cell.length_a   1.000
_cell.length_b   1.000
_cell.length_c   1.000
_cell.angle_alpha   90.00
_cell.angle_beta   90.00
_cell.angle_gamma   90.00
#
_symmetry.space_group_name_H-M   'P 1'
#
loop_
_entity.id
_entity.type
_entity.pdbx_description
1 polymer ?
#
loop_
_entity_poly.entity_id
_entity_poly.type
_entity_poly.pdbx_seq_one_letter_code
_entity_poly.pdbx_strand_id
1 'polypeptide(L)'
;MITRLLTAIGLAILALTGPASAQTPPAVVTPTTIRAALVGNWQGKLEYRDYQADRWFGIPVKVSIEMMRDGLTLVRHADFDDGPKAGIVTITTIALLDPATSREQAASFRKGRETEVTTATLRLIRTDALDRWTLEESSDGTVDDRPARIRETTKRDGGTMVTLKEVDFLDDTGETWLTRNRTTLTRE
;
A
#
# COMPACT_ATOMS: atom_id res chain seq x y z
N MET A 1 -10.80 46.75 -77.90
CA MET A 1 -9.65 46.89 -76.99
C MET A 1 -10.12 46.58 -75.57
N ILE A 2 -9.39 45.65 -74.93
CA ILE A 2 -9.30 45.36 -73.48
C ILE A 2 -10.46 44.57 -72.83
N THR A 3 -10.28 43.26 -72.91
CA THR A 3 -10.71 42.18 -72.01
C THR A 3 -10.31 42.48 -70.56
N ARG A 4 -11.18 42.20 -69.58
CA ARG A 4 -10.78 42.03 -68.17
C ARG A 4 -11.39 40.76 -67.58
N LEU A 5 -10.53 39.75 -67.44
CA LEU A 5 -10.71 38.62 -66.53
C LEU A 5 -10.63 39.16 -65.09
N LEU A 6 -11.51 38.67 -64.20
CA LEU A 6 -11.28 38.69 -62.77
C LEU A 6 -11.47 37.29 -62.19
N THR A 7 -10.37 36.85 -61.61
CA THR A 7 -9.97 35.54 -61.12
C THR A 7 -10.82 35.12 -59.91
N ALA A 8 -11.34 33.89 -59.92
CA ALA A 8 -11.93 33.26 -58.75
C ALA A 8 -10.82 32.87 -57.75
N ILE A 9 -10.86 33.39 -56.52
CA ILE A 9 -9.99 32.96 -55.43
C ILE A 9 -10.71 31.84 -54.67
N GLY A 10 -10.28 30.59 -54.91
CA GLY A 10 -10.68 29.43 -54.11
C GLY A 10 -9.88 29.39 -52.81
N LEU A 11 -10.56 29.56 -51.67
CA LEU A 11 -9.97 29.42 -50.34
C LEU A 11 -9.91 27.93 -49.97
N ALA A 12 -8.73 27.31 -50.04
CA ALA A 12 -8.51 25.94 -49.59
C ALA A 12 -8.34 25.92 -48.06
N ILE A 13 -9.35 25.44 -47.33
CA ILE A 13 -9.26 25.17 -45.89
C ILE A 13 -8.59 23.81 -45.72
N LEU A 14 -7.28 23.80 -45.44
CA LEU A 14 -6.60 22.59 -44.93
C LEU A 14 -6.99 22.38 -43.47
N ALA A 15 -7.87 21.41 -43.22
CA ALA A 15 -8.12 20.91 -41.88
C ALA A 15 -6.89 20.13 -41.39
N LEU A 16 -6.10 20.76 -40.51
CA LEU A 16 -5.05 20.11 -39.73
C LEU A 16 -5.71 19.18 -38.71
N THR A 17 -6.04 17.94 -39.10
CA THR A 17 -6.40 16.88 -38.15
C THR A 17 -5.12 16.41 -37.47
N GLY A 18 -4.76 17.06 -36.36
CA GLY A 18 -3.71 16.56 -35.47
C GLY A 18 -4.07 15.17 -34.94
N PRO A 19 -3.09 14.31 -34.67
CA PRO A 19 -3.35 13.00 -34.09
C PRO A 19 -4.04 13.20 -32.73
N ALA A 20 -5.25 12.67 -32.59
CA ALA A 20 -5.90 12.57 -31.30
C ALA A 20 -5.02 11.70 -30.41
N SER A 21 -4.43 12.29 -29.37
CA SER A 21 -3.76 11.52 -28.33
C SER A 21 -4.80 10.59 -27.72
N ALA A 22 -4.69 9.30 -27.99
CA ALA A 22 -5.51 8.30 -27.32
C ALA A 22 -5.23 8.41 -25.82
N GLN A 23 -6.21 8.91 -25.05
CA GLN A 23 -6.13 8.88 -23.60
C GLN A 23 -6.02 7.40 -23.20
N THR A 24 -4.86 7.01 -22.67
CA THR A 24 -4.69 5.71 -22.03
C THR A 24 -5.80 5.58 -20.99
N PRO A 25 -6.60 4.49 -21.02
CA PRO A 25 -7.62 4.28 -20.00
C PRO A 25 -6.99 4.41 -18.60
N PRO A 26 -7.67 5.05 -17.63
CA PRO A 26 -7.14 5.13 -16.28
C PRO A 26 -6.84 3.72 -15.77
N ALA A 27 -5.68 3.55 -15.15
CA ALA A 27 -5.26 2.25 -14.62
C ALA A 27 -6.31 1.73 -13.63
N VAL A 28 -6.75 0.48 -13.80
CA VAL A 28 -7.69 -0.15 -12.88
C VAL A 28 -6.97 -0.35 -11.54
N VAL A 29 -7.50 0.25 -10.48
CA VAL A 29 -6.93 0.12 -9.13
C VAL A 29 -7.52 -1.13 -8.46
N THR A 30 -6.71 -2.18 -8.41
CA THR A 30 -6.98 -3.46 -7.73
C THR A 30 -5.93 -3.74 -6.66
N PRO A 31 -6.18 -4.68 -5.72
CA PRO A 31 -5.16 -5.14 -4.76
C PRO A 31 -3.84 -5.52 -5.45
N THR A 32 -3.89 -6.23 -6.58
CA THR A 32 -2.69 -6.60 -7.35
C THR A 32 -1.90 -5.38 -7.84
N THR A 33 -2.59 -4.41 -8.47
CA THR A 33 -1.91 -3.19 -8.95
C THR A 33 -1.40 -2.31 -7.80
N ILE A 34 -2.09 -2.31 -6.66
CA ILE A 34 -1.66 -1.63 -5.44
C ILE A 34 -0.37 -2.25 -4.92
N ARG A 35 -0.33 -3.59 -4.77
CA ARG A 35 0.87 -4.31 -4.31
C ARG A 35 2.05 -4.06 -5.24
N ALA A 36 1.85 -4.11 -6.56
CA ALA A 36 2.89 -3.75 -7.53
C ALA A 36 3.37 -2.30 -7.38
N ALA A 37 2.47 -1.35 -7.12
CA ALA A 37 2.81 0.05 -6.92
C ALA A 37 3.59 0.34 -5.61
N LEU A 38 3.66 -0.62 -4.67
CA LEU A 38 4.44 -0.48 -3.44
C LEU A 38 5.95 -0.69 -3.64
N VAL A 39 6.37 -1.34 -4.73
CA VAL A 39 7.78 -1.68 -5.01
C VAL A 39 8.69 -0.46 -4.92
N GLY A 40 9.79 -0.59 -4.19
CA GLY A 40 10.77 0.46 -3.95
C GLY A 40 11.16 0.58 -2.48
N ASN A 41 11.89 1.64 -2.17
CA ASN A 41 12.36 1.95 -0.83
C ASN A 41 11.48 3.00 -0.16
N TRP A 42 11.33 2.84 1.14
CA TRP A 42 10.51 3.66 2.00
C TRP A 42 11.22 3.86 3.33
N GLN A 43 11.04 5.02 3.94
CA GLN A 43 11.58 5.32 5.26
C GLN A 43 10.55 6.07 6.10
N GLY A 44 10.62 5.92 7.41
CA GLY A 44 9.76 6.67 8.31
C GLY A 44 9.82 6.15 9.73
N LYS A 45 8.66 5.91 10.34
CA LYS A 45 8.55 5.51 11.74
C LYS A 45 7.61 4.33 11.93
N LEU A 46 8.03 3.39 12.78
CA LEU A 46 7.15 2.45 13.47
C LEU A 46 6.78 3.07 14.82
N GLU A 47 5.50 3.23 15.07
CA GLU A 47 4.97 4.02 16.18
C GLU A 47 4.06 3.18 17.07
N TYR A 48 4.29 3.25 18.38
CA TYR A 48 3.49 2.58 19.39
C TYR A 48 2.63 3.61 20.13
N ARG A 49 1.41 3.19 20.51
CA ARG A 49 0.51 4.03 21.30
C ARG A 49 0.89 3.97 22.77
N ASP A 50 1.19 5.14 23.34
CA ASP A 50 1.28 5.35 24.78
C ASP A 50 -0.13 5.69 25.28
N TYR A 51 -0.83 4.70 25.84
CA TYR A 51 -2.22 4.84 26.30
C TYR A 51 -2.35 5.76 27.52
N GLN A 52 -1.30 5.93 28.32
CA GLN A 52 -1.36 6.78 29.52
C GLN A 52 -1.24 8.26 29.17
N ALA A 53 -0.38 8.59 28.20
CA ALA A 53 -0.12 9.97 27.78
C ALA A 53 -0.82 10.36 26.46
N ASP A 54 -1.67 9.50 25.92
CA ASP A 54 -2.42 9.67 24.67
C ASP A 54 -1.56 10.10 23.46
N ARG A 55 -0.31 9.61 23.40
CA ARG A 55 0.67 10.03 22.40
C ARG A 55 1.25 8.84 21.62
N TRP A 56 1.89 9.17 20.51
CA TRP A 56 2.63 8.20 19.70
C TRP A 56 4.12 8.31 20.03
N PHE A 57 4.77 7.17 20.23
CA PHE A 57 6.21 7.07 20.32
C PHE A 57 6.73 6.29 19.12
N GLY A 58 7.63 6.89 18.34
CA GLY A 58 8.09 6.34 17.07
C GLY A 58 9.58 6.04 17.04
N ILE A 59 9.93 4.87 16.53
CA ILE A 59 11.30 4.48 16.18
C ILE A 59 11.49 4.55 14.66
N PRO A 60 12.65 5.01 14.16
CA PRO A 60 12.91 5.02 12.72
C PRO A 60 12.84 3.62 12.13
N VAL A 61 12.19 3.50 10.96
CA VAL A 61 12.12 2.25 10.19
C VAL A 61 12.47 2.53 8.74
N LYS A 62 13.19 1.59 8.13
CA LYS A 62 13.42 1.52 6.68
C LYS A 62 12.74 0.28 6.14
N VAL A 63 12.14 0.39 4.96
CA VAL A 63 11.40 -0.68 4.31
C VAL A 63 11.77 -0.75 2.84
N SER A 64 12.15 -1.93 2.36
CA SER A 64 12.29 -2.20 0.94
C SER A 64 11.27 -3.24 0.51
N ILE A 65 10.65 -3.03 -0.64
CA ILE A 65 9.62 -3.89 -1.20
C ILE A 65 10.02 -4.26 -2.62
N GLU A 66 10.08 -5.56 -2.90
CA GLU A 66 10.33 -6.14 -4.20
C GLU A 66 9.12 -6.97 -4.64
N MET A 67 8.80 -6.92 -5.94
CA MET A 67 7.83 -7.80 -6.57
C MET A 67 8.59 -8.89 -7.33
N MET A 68 8.24 -10.14 -7.06
CA MET A 68 8.82 -11.29 -7.75
C MET A 68 8.29 -11.39 -9.19
N ARG A 69 8.93 -12.25 -9.98
CA ARG A 69 8.65 -12.40 -11.43
C ARG A 69 7.23 -12.84 -11.76
N ASP A 70 6.53 -13.46 -10.82
CA ASP A 70 5.14 -13.87 -10.97
C ASP A 70 4.14 -12.70 -10.87
N GLY A 71 4.59 -11.51 -10.44
CA GLY A 71 3.76 -10.32 -10.27
C GLY A 71 2.74 -10.41 -9.12
N LEU A 72 2.82 -11.46 -8.30
CA LEU A 72 1.88 -11.76 -7.21
C LEU A 72 2.57 -11.98 -5.87
N THR A 73 3.85 -12.35 -5.88
CA THR A 73 4.65 -12.52 -4.68
C THR A 73 5.42 -11.23 -4.38
N LEU A 74 5.23 -10.69 -3.19
CA LEU A 74 6.00 -9.59 -2.64
C LEU A 74 7.03 -10.10 -1.64
N VAL A 75 8.22 -9.51 -1.67
CA VAL A 75 9.22 -9.62 -0.61
C VAL A 75 9.38 -8.25 0.03
N ARG A 76 9.14 -8.16 1.33
CA ARG A 76 9.28 -6.93 2.12
C ARG A 76 10.35 -7.14 3.17
N HIS A 77 11.33 -6.24 3.21
CA HIS A 77 12.28 -6.14 4.32
C HIS A 77 11.94 -4.90 5.13
N ALA A 78 11.95 -5.02 6.45
CA ALA A 78 11.82 -3.89 7.37
C ALA A 78 12.93 -3.94 8.42
N ASP A 79 13.64 -2.82 8.55
CA ASP A 79 14.74 -2.64 9.51
C ASP A 79 14.43 -1.49 10.44
N PHE A 80 14.54 -1.72 11.76
CA PHE A 80 14.43 -0.69 12.78
C PHE A 80 15.34 -0.99 13.98
N ASP A 81 15.77 0.05 14.69
CA ASP A 81 16.53 -0.09 15.93
C ASP A 81 15.57 -0.15 17.12
N ASP A 82 15.51 -1.30 17.78
CA ASP A 82 14.66 -1.58 18.95
C ASP A 82 15.43 -1.35 20.27
N GLY A 83 16.45 -0.48 20.21
CA GLY A 83 17.20 0.02 21.35
C GLY A 83 18.35 -0.89 21.79
N PRO A 84 19.10 -0.51 22.84
CA PRO A 84 20.39 -1.10 23.17
C PRO A 84 20.35 -2.59 23.56
N LYS A 85 19.17 -3.12 23.92
CA LYS A 85 19.00 -4.55 24.25
C LYS A 85 18.73 -5.41 23.02
N ALA A 86 17.89 -4.95 22.10
CA ALA A 86 17.46 -5.71 20.93
C ALA A 86 18.31 -5.41 19.69
N GLY A 87 18.86 -4.20 19.60
CA GLY A 87 19.63 -3.71 18.47
C GLY A 87 18.78 -3.56 17.21
N ILE A 88 19.43 -3.69 16.06
CA ILE A 88 18.74 -3.68 14.76
C ILE A 88 17.90 -4.96 14.64
N VAL A 89 16.61 -4.76 14.46
CA VAL A 89 15.63 -5.79 14.13
C VAL A 89 15.38 -5.73 12.64
N THR A 90 15.59 -6.85 11.97
CA THR A 90 15.20 -7.09 10.58
C THR A 90 14.04 -8.08 10.55
N ILE A 91 13.00 -7.73 9.80
CA ILE A 91 11.88 -8.61 9.48
C ILE A 91 11.83 -8.77 7.96
N THR A 92 11.93 -10.01 7.48
CA THR A 92 11.67 -10.36 6.09
C THR A 92 10.30 -10.99 6.00
N THR A 93 9.43 -10.46 5.16
CA THR A 93 8.10 -11.00 4.88
C THR A 93 8.02 -11.38 3.41
N ILE A 94 7.56 -12.60 3.13
CA ILE A 94 7.21 -13.05 1.79
C ILE A 94 5.69 -13.22 1.76
N ALA A 95 5.01 -12.55 0.84
CA ALA A 95 3.56 -12.53 0.75
C ALA A 95 3.10 -12.89 -0.68
N LEU A 96 2.18 -13.84 -0.81
CA LEU A 96 1.56 -14.24 -2.07
C LEU A 96 0.09 -13.79 -2.10
N LEU A 97 -0.24 -12.94 -3.06
CA LEU A 97 -1.62 -12.50 -3.31
C LEU A 97 -2.33 -13.45 -4.27
N ASP A 98 -3.52 -13.88 -3.91
CA ASP A 98 -4.50 -14.50 -4.81
C ASP A 98 -5.50 -13.43 -5.30
N PRO A 99 -5.44 -13.00 -6.57
CA PRO A 99 -6.33 -11.98 -7.11
C PRO A 99 -7.80 -12.44 -7.20
N ALA A 100 -8.05 -13.75 -7.29
CA ALA A 100 -9.41 -14.27 -7.44
C ALA A 100 -10.19 -14.18 -6.13
N THR A 101 -9.51 -14.35 -5.00
CA THR A 101 -10.13 -14.32 -3.66
C THR A 101 -9.81 -13.06 -2.87
N SER A 102 -8.90 -12.21 -3.37
CA SER A 102 -8.33 -11.08 -2.62
C SER A 102 -7.78 -11.50 -1.26
N ARG A 103 -7.18 -12.69 -1.20
CA ARG A 103 -6.49 -13.19 -0.01
C ARG A 103 -4.99 -13.13 -0.21
N GLU A 104 -4.28 -12.75 0.83
CA GLU A 104 -2.82 -12.72 0.83
C GLU A 104 -2.31 -13.64 1.93
N GLN A 105 -1.47 -14.61 1.57
CA GLN A 105 -0.77 -15.46 2.52
C GLN A 105 0.64 -14.94 2.71
N ALA A 106 1.07 -14.78 3.95
CA ALA A 106 2.39 -14.26 4.25
C ALA A 106 3.12 -15.10 5.29
N ALA A 107 4.43 -15.20 5.12
CA ALA A 107 5.36 -15.73 6.12
C ALA A 107 6.38 -14.64 6.48
N SER A 108 6.50 -14.35 7.78
CA SER A 108 7.42 -13.35 8.31
C SER A 108 8.48 -14.00 9.18
N PHE A 109 9.73 -13.60 8.96
CA PHE A 109 10.91 -14.14 9.61
C PHE A 109 11.60 -13.04 10.41
N ARG A 110 11.80 -13.28 11.70
CA ARG A 110 12.53 -12.39 12.62
C ARG A 110 13.48 -13.22 13.47
N LYS A 111 14.74 -12.80 13.56
CA LYS A 111 15.76 -13.47 14.39
C LYS A 111 15.25 -13.66 15.83
N GLY A 112 15.35 -14.89 16.34
CA GLY A 112 14.95 -15.23 17.71
C GLY A 112 13.44 -15.33 17.94
N ARG A 113 12.63 -15.34 16.87
CA ARG A 113 11.19 -15.61 16.92
C ARG A 113 10.86 -16.79 16.01
N GLU A 114 9.76 -17.46 16.31
CA GLU A 114 9.16 -18.42 15.38
C GLU A 114 8.67 -17.69 14.11
N THR A 115 8.59 -18.43 13.00
CA THR A 115 8.01 -17.91 11.76
C THR A 115 6.54 -17.58 11.99
N GLU A 116 6.16 -16.35 11.71
CA GLU A 116 4.76 -15.92 11.76
C GLU A 116 4.12 -16.18 10.40
N VAL A 117 3.08 -17.00 10.35
CA VAL A 117 2.30 -17.25 9.14
C VAL A 117 0.93 -16.61 9.30
N THR A 118 0.53 -15.81 8.32
CA THR A 118 -0.77 -15.13 8.33
C THR A 118 -1.50 -15.34 7.02
N THR A 119 -2.82 -15.22 7.06
CA THR A 119 -3.64 -15.05 5.87
C THR A 119 -4.57 -13.89 6.08
N ALA A 120 -4.43 -12.85 5.28
CA ALA A 120 -5.27 -11.67 5.30
C ALA A 120 -6.27 -11.69 4.14
N THR A 121 -7.45 -11.13 4.38
CA THR A 121 -8.38 -10.74 3.31
C THR A 121 -8.20 -9.25 3.05
N LEU A 122 -8.02 -8.88 1.79
CA LEU A 122 -7.78 -7.51 1.34
C LEU A 122 -9.09 -6.91 0.85
N ARG A 123 -9.43 -5.75 1.39
CA ARG A 123 -10.63 -4.99 1.00
C ARG A 123 -10.25 -3.56 0.67
N LEU A 124 -10.54 -3.18 -0.57
CA LEU A 124 -10.26 -1.85 -1.05
C LEU A 124 -11.37 -0.90 -0.61
N ILE A 125 -11.05 0.05 0.26
CA ILE A 125 -12.00 0.97 0.87
C ILE A 125 -12.23 2.19 -0.01
N ARG A 126 -11.15 2.71 -0.59
CA ARG A 126 -11.15 3.92 -1.42
C ARG A 126 -10.09 3.84 -2.49
N THR A 127 -10.43 4.30 -3.69
CA THR A 127 -9.52 4.37 -4.85
C THR A 127 -9.71 5.67 -5.60
N ASP A 128 -8.68 6.51 -5.60
CA ASP A 128 -8.62 7.65 -6.53
C ASP A 128 -7.59 7.39 -7.63
N ALA A 129 -6.43 6.82 -7.28
CA ALA A 129 -5.31 6.52 -8.16
C ALA A 129 -4.42 5.43 -7.55
N LEU A 130 -3.43 4.91 -8.29
CA LEU A 130 -2.48 3.89 -7.80
C LEU A 130 -1.60 4.37 -6.63
N ASP A 131 -1.47 5.69 -6.47
CA ASP A 131 -0.76 6.34 -5.37
C ASP A 131 -1.71 7.01 -4.36
N ARG A 132 -3.03 6.92 -4.55
CA ARG A 132 -4.04 7.51 -3.66
C ARG A 132 -5.19 6.55 -3.42
N TRP A 133 -5.11 5.81 -2.32
CA TRP A 133 -6.06 4.74 -1.98
C TRP A 133 -6.08 4.45 -0.48
N THR A 134 -7.07 3.66 -0.07
CA THR A 134 -7.14 3.08 1.28
C THR A 134 -7.48 1.60 1.17
N LEU A 135 -6.61 0.75 1.70
CA LEU A 135 -6.72 -0.70 1.71
C LEU A 135 -6.84 -1.17 3.16
N GLU A 136 -7.80 -2.04 3.42
CA GLU A 136 -7.93 -2.75 4.68
C GLU A 136 -7.48 -4.19 4.49
N GLU A 137 -6.70 -4.69 5.44
CA GLU A 137 -6.22 -6.07 5.52
C GLU A 137 -6.76 -6.64 6.84
N SER A 138 -7.56 -7.70 6.76
CA SER A 138 -8.16 -8.33 7.94
C SER A 138 -7.73 -9.78 8.08
N SER A 139 -7.31 -10.19 9.27
CA SER A 139 -6.94 -11.57 9.60
C SER A 139 -7.39 -11.92 11.02
N ASP A 140 -7.48 -13.20 11.33
CA ASP A 140 -7.58 -13.67 12.72
C ASP A 140 -6.20 -14.19 13.15
N GLY A 141 -5.87 -14.07 14.43
CA GLY A 141 -4.58 -14.49 14.99
C GLY A 141 -4.53 -14.44 16.51
N THR A 142 -3.32 -14.39 17.06
CA THR A 142 -3.09 -14.32 18.51
C THR A 142 -2.36 -13.03 18.86
N VAL A 143 -2.88 -12.26 19.81
CA VAL A 143 -2.25 -11.04 20.35
C VAL A 143 -2.25 -11.15 21.86
N ASP A 144 -1.12 -10.90 22.52
CA ASP A 144 -0.99 -10.99 23.98
C ASP A 144 -1.55 -12.33 24.55
N ASP A 145 -1.24 -13.44 23.87
CA ASP A 145 -1.70 -14.80 24.16
C ASP A 145 -3.22 -15.02 24.12
N ARG A 146 -3.96 -14.11 23.47
CA ARG A 146 -5.42 -14.17 23.30
C ARG A 146 -5.81 -14.21 21.82
N PRO A 147 -6.88 -14.95 21.45
CA PRO A 147 -7.38 -14.93 20.09
C PRO A 147 -7.93 -13.54 19.75
N ALA A 148 -7.62 -13.04 18.57
CA ALA A 148 -8.01 -11.71 18.17
C ALA A 148 -8.23 -11.62 16.66
N ARG A 149 -9.14 -10.74 16.25
CA ARG A 149 -9.20 -10.22 14.90
C ARG A 149 -8.27 -9.03 14.77
N ILE A 150 -7.47 -9.04 13.73
CA ILE A 150 -6.47 -8.01 13.42
C ILE A 150 -6.94 -7.29 12.16
N ARG A 151 -6.93 -5.97 12.21
CA ARG A 151 -7.18 -5.09 11.07
C ARG A 151 -5.99 -4.18 10.87
N GLU A 152 -5.43 -4.17 9.67
CA GLU A 152 -4.46 -3.18 9.24
C GLU A 152 -5.07 -2.31 8.14
N THR A 153 -5.23 -1.02 8.42
CA THR A 153 -5.73 -0.06 7.43
C THR A 153 -4.58 0.78 6.91
N THR A 154 -4.25 0.61 5.64
CA THR A 154 -3.22 1.35 4.95
C THR A 154 -3.83 2.43 4.07
N LYS A 155 -3.51 3.69 4.34
CA LYS A 155 -3.79 4.82 3.45
C LYS A 155 -2.52 5.22 2.72
N ARG A 156 -2.57 5.31 1.40
CA ARG A 156 -1.53 5.94 0.58
C ARG A 156 -2.03 7.26 0.03
N ASP A 157 -1.17 8.27 0.10
CA ASP A 157 -1.40 9.59 -0.50
C ASP A 157 -0.10 10.09 -1.14
N GLY A 158 0.04 9.85 -2.45
CA GLY A 158 1.25 10.10 -3.22
C GLY A 158 2.44 9.29 -2.70
N GLY A 159 3.45 10.03 -2.21
CA GLY A 159 4.69 9.49 -1.65
C GLY A 159 4.58 9.08 -0.18
N THR A 160 3.44 9.29 0.49
CA THR A 160 3.26 8.95 1.91
C THR A 160 2.32 7.76 2.08
N MET A 161 2.64 6.88 3.03
CA MET A 161 1.83 5.73 3.39
C MET A 161 1.71 5.63 4.91
N VAL A 162 0.48 5.46 5.41
CA VAL A 162 0.19 5.28 6.83
C VAL A 162 -0.59 3.99 7.01
N THR A 163 -0.05 3.05 7.76
CA THR A 163 -0.70 1.79 8.14
C THR A 163 -1.04 1.84 9.62
N LEU A 164 -2.32 1.71 9.96
CA LEU A 164 -2.80 1.61 11.34
C LEU A 164 -3.18 0.17 11.65
N LYS A 165 -2.60 -0.42 12.71
CA LYS A 165 -2.98 -1.72 13.22
C LYS A 165 -3.96 -1.58 14.37
N GLU A 166 -5.07 -2.28 14.26
CA GLU A 166 -6.11 -2.39 15.27
C GLU A 166 -6.39 -3.86 15.58
N VAL A 167 -6.83 -4.12 16.80
CA VAL A 167 -7.08 -5.48 17.30
C VAL A 167 -8.40 -5.50 18.05
N ASP A 168 -9.23 -6.49 17.77
CA ASP A 168 -10.46 -6.82 18.48
C ASP A 168 -10.32 -8.21 19.08
N PHE A 169 -10.48 -8.36 20.39
CA PHE A 169 -10.26 -9.64 21.07
C PHE A 169 -11.50 -10.53 20.95
N LEU A 170 -11.31 -11.77 20.51
CA LEU A 170 -12.42 -12.69 20.20
C LEU A 170 -12.88 -13.52 21.41
N ASP A 171 -12.22 -13.37 22.55
CA ASP A 171 -12.54 -14.02 23.82
C ASP A 171 -13.38 -13.12 24.76
N ASP A 172 -13.81 -11.95 24.29
CA ASP A 172 -14.80 -11.11 24.98
C ASP A 172 -16.15 -11.08 24.25
N THR A 173 -17.16 -10.45 24.86
CA THR A 173 -18.56 -10.48 24.37
C THR A 173 -18.90 -9.31 23.45
N GLY A 174 -17.96 -8.43 23.13
CA GLY A 174 -18.18 -7.21 22.36
C GLY A 174 -17.30 -7.13 21.11
N GLU A 175 -17.51 -6.08 20.32
CA GLU A 175 -16.56 -5.69 19.27
C GLU A 175 -15.92 -4.37 19.72
N THR A 176 -14.64 -4.42 20.06
CA THR A 176 -13.86 -3.25 20.50
C THR A 176 -12.51 -3.22 19.81
N TRP A 177 -12.35 -2.29 18.87
CA TRP A 177 -11.10 -2.09 18.15
C TRP A 177 -10.08 -1.26 18.94
N LEU A 178 -9.01 -1.91 19.37
CA LEU A 178 -7.89 -1.29 20.06
C LEU A 178 -6.76 -0.98 19.10
N THR A 179 -6.39 0.29 18.98
CA THR A 179 -5.23 0.72 18.19
C THR A 179 -3.92 0.26 18.84
N ARG A 180 -3.16 -0.61 18.16
CA ARG A 180 -1.90 -1.16 18.71
C ARG A 180 -0.67 -0.38 18.27
N ASN A 181 -0.50 -0.20 16.96
CA ASN A 181 0.64 0.49 16.40
C ASN A 181 0.27 1.15 15.08
N ARG A 182 1.16 2.03 14.61
CA ARG A 182 1.07 2.70 13.32
C ARG A 182 2.43 2.68 12.66
N THR A 183 2.48 2.48 11.35
CA THR A 183 3.67 2.77 10.56
C THR A 183 3.38 3.94 9.65
N THR A 184 4.25 4.96 9.68
CA THR A 184 4.21 6.11 8.78
C THR A 184 5.44 6.07 7.91
N LEU A 185 5.29 5.96 6.59
CA LEU A 185 6.37 5.85 5.62
C LEU A 185 6.28 6.96 4.58
N THR A 186 7.43 7.38 4.09
CA THR A 186 7.59 8.23 2.90
C THR A 186 8.49 7.50 1.92
N ARG A 187 8.15 7.57 0.65
CA ARG A 187 8.95 7.01 -0.44
C ARG A 187 10.30 7.75 -0.52
N GLU A 188 11.36 6.98 -0.67
CA GLU A 188 12.71 7.51 -0.96
C GLU A 188 12.85 7.94 -2.43
#